data_AF-A0A932KAJ1-F1
#
_entry.id   AF-A0A932KAJ1-F1
#
_cell.length_a   1.000
_cell.length_b   1.000
_cell.length_c   1.000
_cell.angle_alpha   90.00
_cell.angle_beta   90.00
_cell.angle_gamma   90.00
#
_symmetry.space_group_name_H-M   'P 1'
#
loop_
_entity.id
_entity.type
_entity.pdbx_description
1 polymer ?
#
loop_
_entity_poly.entity_id
_entity_poly.type
_entity_poly.pdbx_seq_one_letter_code
_entity_poly.pdbx_strand_id
1 'polypeptide(L)'
;MTHHAYYDTEGNIILPSEAIERQIVRQEAPKQAKKIEAAVEKKSASATPLFDEKMLREMRRQMRGVMFSAIAEGLRQYRASFRDGRTVWSELKRGGRSGWTFTKAFLAQPVWIPGRNRTVKQYNRGTLFALDIVRFGSTFACIFLFLFLALNYQSFWQIMRSKIDPLKFDSAGGSSGIDTALREKLKRVPGLAVSGTDGDLLSFLPEVGPPDNRIIIPKLNLNVPLVTPSYASLLKEDWTQVEQDIQAALQGGVVHYPGTARPGQAGNFFVTGHSSYYPWAPGNYKTVFARLHQLQVGDEYWVYFSGDKHRYTVIEKKEVKPSDITVLDQPTAQRIATLMTCTPVGTTLRRLILVSQEVDPITGVALKIGEKGERIASPVQRVPLEALPI
;
A
#
# COMPACT_ATOMS: atom_id res chain seq x y z
N MET A 1 -55.35 -26.31 -21.39
CA MET A 1 -55.49 -27.09 -20.14
C MET A 1 -55.14 -26.15 -19.00
N THR A 2 -56.14 -25.73 -18.23
CA THR A 2 -55.99 -24.81 -17.10
C THR A 2 -55.50 -25.61 -15.88
N HIS A 3 -54.29 -25.33 -15.41
CA HIS A 3 -53.80 -25.90 -14.16
C HIS A 3 -54.18 -24.97 -13.01
N HIS A 4 -55.17 -25.38 -12.21
CA HIS A 4 -55.49 -24.73 -10.94
C HIS A 4 -54.61 -25.34 -9.84
N ALA A 5 -53.85 -24.51 -9.14
CA ALA A 5 -53.17 -24.90 -7.91
C ALA A 5 -54.18 -24.91 -6.75
N TYR A 6 -54.07 -25.90 -5.86
CA TYR A 6 -54.91 -26.00 -4.66
C TYR A 6 -54.17 -25.41 -3.46
N TYR A 7 -54.86 -24.58 -2.70
CA TYR A 7 -54.35 -23.89 -1.52
C TYR A 7 -55.13 -24.31 -0.27
N ASP A 8 -54.47 -24.39 0.88
CA ASP A 8 -55.14 -24.53 2.16
C ASP A 8 -55.75 -23.19 2.65
N THR A 9 -56.45 -23.23 3.78
CA THR A 9 -57.09 -22.05 4.39
C THR A 9 -56.12 -20.99 4.90
N GLU A 10 -54.81 -21.29 4.91
CA GLU A 10 -53.74 -20.36 5.31
C GLU A 10 -52.93 -19.86 4.09
N GLY A 11 -53.28 -20.30 2.88
CA GLY A 11 -52.70 -19.83 1.62
C GLY A 11 -51.46 -20.60 1.16
N ASN A 12 -51.16 -21.77 1.72
CA ASN A 12 -50.03 -22.60 1.29
C ASN A 12 -50.42 -23.52 0.12
N ILE A 13 -49.49 -23.72 -0.84
CA ILE A 13 -49.68 -24.60 -2.00
C ILE A 13 -49.56 -26.06 -1.56
N ILE A 14 -50.59 -26.86 -1.83
CA ILE A 14 -50.59 -28.31 -1.53
C ILE A 14 -50.13 -29.08 -2.79
N LEU A 15 -49.01 -29.81 -2.69
CA LEU A 15 -48.50 -30.66 -3.78
C LEU A 15 -48.93 -32.13 -3.55
N PRO A 16 -49.48 -32.84 -4.56
CA PRO A 16 -49.83 -34.26 -4.42
C PRO A 16 -48.56 -35.14 -4.40
N SER A 17 -48.45 -36.02 -3.41
CA SER A 17 -47.22 -36.71 -3.00
C SER A 17 -46.84 -37.98 -3.80
N GLU A 18 -47.22 -38.13 -5.07
CA GLU A 18 -46.99 -39.39 -5.83
C GLU A 18 -46.06 -39.29 -7.05
N ALA A 19 -45.39 -38.17 -7.32
CA ALA A 19 -44.65 -37.97 -8.57
C ALA A 19 -43.12 -37.85 -8.46
N ILE A 20 -42.49 -38.17 -7.32
CA ILE A 20 -41.04 -37.89 -7.12
C ILE A 20 -40.12 -39.13 -7.28
N GLU A 21 -40.64 -40.36 -7.31
CA GLU A 21 -39.75 -41.54 -7.21
C GLU A 21 -39.31 -42.20 -8.53
N ARG A 22 -39.48 -41.57 -9.70
CA ARG A 22 -39.13 -42.20 -11.00
C ARG A 22 -38.14 -41.46 -11.91
N GLN A 23 -37.47 -40.40 -11.45
CA GLN A 23 -36.52 -39.67 -12.29
C GLN A 23 -35.04 -39.71 -11.86
N ILE A 24 -34.69 -40.43 -10.80
CA ILE A 24 -33.29 -40.56 -10.35
C ILE A 24 -32.72 -41.94 -10.68
N VAL A 25 -32.82 -42.40 -11.93
CA VAL A 25 -31.86 -43.38 -12.48
C VAL A 25 -31.76 -43.18 -13.99
N ARG A 26 -30.53 -42.99 -14.47
CA ARG A 26 -30.06 -43.09 -15.87
C ARG A 26 -30.10 -41.81 -16.73
N GLN A 27 -29.02 -41.03 -16.65
CA GLN A 27 -28.50 -40.34 -17.83
C GLN A 27 -27.03 -40.68 -18.02
N GLU A 28 -26.75 -41.31 -19.16
CA GLU A 28 -25.44 -41.68 -19.68
C GLU A 28 -24.67 -40.44 -20.16
N ALA A 29 -23.36 -40.42 -19.94
CA ALA A 29 -22.44 -39.32 -20.27
C ALA A 29 -22.35 -39.01 -21.78
N PRO A 30 -22.32 -37.73 -22.23
CA PRO A 30 -22.24 -37.42 -23.64
C PRO A 30 -20.79 -37.40 -24.17
N LYS A 31 -20.61 -38.05 -25.32
CA LYS A 31 -19.39 -38.16 -26.16
C LYS A 31 -18.88 -36.82 -26.76
N GLN A 32 -19.17 -35.69 -26.12
CA GLN A 32 -18.86 -34.34 -26.63
C GLN A 32 -17.56 -33.76 -26.05
N ALA A 33 -17.14 -34.22 -24.86
CA ALA A 33 -15.88 -33.79 -24.24
C ALA A 33 -14.63 -34.22 -25.04
N LYS A 34 -14.63 -35.44 -25.59
CA LYS A 34 -13.49 -35.97 -26.37
C LYS A 34 -13.25 -35.28 -27.71
N LYS A 35 -14.27 -34.65 -28.29
CA LYS A 35 -14.14 -33.93 -29.58
C LYS A 35 -13.53 -32.54 -29.38
N ILE A 36 -13.65 -31.96 -28.19
CA ILE A 36 -13.09 -30.67 -27.81
C ILE A 36 -11.61 -30.86 -27.40
N GLU A 37 -11.28 -31.89 -26.62
CA GLU A 37 -9.89 -32.22 -26.27
C GLU A 37 -9.03 -32.52 -27.53
N ALA A 38 -9.54 -33.30 -28.48
CA ALA A 38 -8.83 -33.60 -29.72
C ALA A 38 -8.65 -32.38 -30.65
N ALA A 39 -9.48 -31.34 -30.52
CA ALA A 39 -9.37 -30.09 -31.26
C ALA A 39 -8.40 -29.10 -30.59
N VAL A 40 -8.25 -29.15 -29.26
CA VAL A 40 -7.28 -28.37 -28.48
C VAL A 40 -5.85 -28.91 -28.68
N GLU A 41 -5.69 -30.24 -28.73
CA GLU A 41 -4.38 -30.89 -28.89
C GLU A 41 -3.79 -30.71 -30.31
N LYS A 42 -4.63 -30.64 -31.35
CA LYS A 42 -4.18 -30.31 -32.72
C LYS A 42 -3.82 -28.84 -32.92
N LYS A 43 -4.27 -27.94 -32.05
CA LYS A 43 -3.98 -26.49 -32.13
C LYS A 43 -2.76 -26.09 -31.29
N SER A 44 -2.39 -26.88 -30.28
CA SER A 44 -1.17 -26.66 -29.49
C SER A 44 0.10 -27.19 -30.17
N ALA A 45 -0.02 -28.15 -31.10
CA ALA A 45 1.11 -28.77 -31.80
C ALA A 45 1.73 -27.92 -32.93
N SER A 46 1.16 -26.76 -33.28
CA SER A 46 1.67 -25.88 -34.35
C SER A 46 2.14 -24.49 -33.89
N ALA A 47 2.31 -24.27 -32.59
CA ALA A 47 2.84 -23.01 -32.08
C ALA A 47 4.37 -22.94 -32.25
N THR A 48 4.83 -22.19 -33.25
CA THR A 48 6.22 -21.72 -33.36
C THR A 48 6.63 -20.94 -32.10
N PRO A 49 7.81 -21.16 -31.50
CA PRO A 49 8.22 -20.48 -30.28
C PRO A 49 8.54 -19.00 -30.55
N LEU A 50 7.99 -18.11 -29.71
CA LEU A 50 7.97 -16.65 -29.87
C LEU A 50 9.29 -15.94 -29.50
N PHE A 51 10.44 -16.62 -29.48
CA PHE A 51 11.74 -15.97 -29.26
C PHE A 51 12.86 -16.72 -29.98
N ASP A 52 13.57 -16.02 -30.88
CA ASP A 52 14.72 -16.53 -31.63
C ASP A 52 15.90 -16.83 -30.68
N GLU A 53 16.49 -18.02 -30.81
CA GLU A 53 17.57 -18.55 -29.98
C GLU A 53 18.87 -17.73 -30.11
N LYS A 54 19.02 -16.98 -31.21
CA LYS A 54 20.09 -15.99 -31.38
C LYS A 54 19.91 -14.77 -30.49
N MET A 55 18.68 -14.26 -30.37
CA MET A 55 18.38 -13.08 -29.55
C MET A 55 18.57 -13.35 -28.06
N LEU A 56 18.16 -14.53 -27.58
CA LEU A 56 18.38 -14.97 -26.19
C LEU A 56 19.88 -15.15 -25.87
N ARG A 57 20.69 -15.59 -26.84
CA ARG A 57 22.15 -15.69 -26.69
C ARG A 57 22.82 -14.32 -26.64
N GLU A 58 22.41 -13.39 -27.49
CA GLU A 58 22.88 -12.00 -27.51
C GLU A 58 22.58 -11.29 -26.18
N MET A 59 21.33 -11.42 -25.70
CA MET A 59 20.84 -10.81 -24.46
C MET A 59 21.58 -11.36 -23.23
N ARG A 60 21.83 -12.68 -23.17
CA ARG A 60 22.65 -13.30 -22.10
C ARG A 60 24.13 -12.89 -22.16
N ARG A 61 24.65 -12.51 -23.32
CA ARG A 61 26.03 -12.04 -23.49
C ARG A 61 26.17 -10.58 -23.02
N GLN A 62 25.23 -9.72 -23.39
CA GLN A 62 25.18 -8.33 -22.91
C GLN A 62 24.93 -8.25 -21.39
N MET A 63 23.98 -9.01 -20.85
CA MET A 63 23.72 -9.05 -19.40
C MET A 63 24.95 -9.47 -18.60
N ARG A 64 25.70 -10.46 -19.08
CA ARG A 64 26.95 -10.90 -18.42
C ARG A 64 28.03 -9.81 -18.46
N GLY A 65 28.17 -9.09 -19.57
CA GLY A 65 29.12 -7.96 -19.68
C GLY A 65 28.80 -6.82 -18.70
N VAL A 66 27.53 -6.44 -18.59
CA VAL A 66 27.07 -5.38 -17.68
C VAL A 66 27.21 -5.79 -16.22
N MET A 67 26.87 -7.05 -15.88
CA MET A 67 27.05 -7.56 -14.52
C MET A 67 28.52 -7.61 -14.11
N PHE A 68 29.41 -8.04 -15.01
CA PHE A 68 30.84 -8.13 -14.71
C PHE A 68 31.48 -6.74 -14.56
N SER A 69 31.09 -5.76 -15.37
CA SER A 69 31.57 -4.38 -15.24
C SER A 69 31.04 -3.70 -13.97
N ALA A 70 29.79 -3.96 -13.58
CA ALA A 70 29.20 -3.43 -12.35
C ALA A 70 29.89 -4.00 -11.09
N ILE A 71 30.22 -5.29 -11.07
CA ILE A 71 30.94 -5.93 -9.95
C ILE A 71 32.39 -5.42 -9.86
N ALA A 72 33.09 -5.34 -10.99
CA ALA A 72 34.47 -4.84 -11.02
C ALA A 72 34.56 -3.37 -10.60
N GLU A 73 33.59 -2.55 -10.98
CA GLU A 73 33.51 -1.15 -10.58
C GLU A 73 33.13 -0.98 -9.11
N GLY A 74 32.20 -1.78 -8.60
CA GLY A 74 31.86 -1.81 -7.17
C GLY A 74 33.05 -2.14 -6.27
N LEU A 75 33.90 -3.09 -6.70
CA LEU A 75 35.13 -3.45 -5.98
C LEU A 75 36.19 -2.33 -5.99
N ARG A 76 36.31 -1.59 -7.11
CA ARG A 76 37.20 -0.41 -7.19
C ARG A 76 36.74 0.71 -6.26
N GLN A 77 35.44 0.98 -6.23
CA GLN A 77 34.85 2.03 -5.40
C GLN A 77 34.93 1.72 -3.89
N TYR A 78 34.71 0.46 -3.50
CA TYR A 78 34.89 0.03 -2.11
C TYR A 78 36.32 0.27 -1.62
N ARG A 79 37.32 -0.02 -2.46
CA ARG A 79 38.74 0.16 -2.13
C ARG A 79 39.14 1.63 -2.01
N ALA A 80 38.56 2.51 -2.84
CA ALA A 80 38.79 3.96 -2.78
C ALA A 80 38.18 4.57 -1.51
N SER A 81 36.93 4.24 -1.19
CA SER A 81 36.23 4.76 -0.01
C SER A 81 36.88 4.37 1.32
N PHE A 82 37.50 3.18 1.37
CA PHE A 82 38.24 2.73 2.56
C PHE A 82 39.58 3.46 2.77
N ARG A 83 40.21 3.93 1.68
CA ARG A 83 41.45 4.70 1.73
C ARG A 83 41.18 6.12 2.24
N ASP A 84 40.11 6.75 1.77
CA ASP A 84 39.74 8.11 2.17
C ASP A 84 39.29 8.19 3.64
N GLY A 85 38.57 7.17 4.13
CA GLY A 85 38.21 7.06 5.55
C GLY A 85 39.42 6.96 6.49
N ARG A 86 40.52 6.35 6.05
CA ARG A 86 41.77 6.27 6.83
C ARG A 86 42.46 7.62 6.94
N THR A 87 42.46 8.40 5.87
CA THR A 87 43.06 9.74 5.81
C THR A 87 42.33 10.69 6.76
N VAL A 88 41.00 10.74 6.69
CA VAL A 88 40.16 11.55 7.60
C VAL A 88 40.38 11.18 9.07
N TRP A 89 40.46 9.89 9.38
CA TRP A 89 40.70 9.44 10.76
C TRP A 89 42.10 9.78 11.28
N SER A 90 43.10 9.83 10.39
CA SER A 90 44.47 10.23 10.72
C SER A 90 44.60 11.73 10.99
N GLU A 91 43.85 12.57 10.28
CA GLU A 91 43.79 14.02 10.48
C GLU A 91 43.04 14.38 11.78
N LEU A 92 41.91 13.71 12.04
CA LEU A 92 41.14 13.89 13.29
C LEU A 92 41.98 13.55 14.54
N LYS A 93 42.83 12.51 14.45
CA LYS A 93 43.75 12.13 15.53
C LYS A 93 44.89 13.12 15.77
N ARG A 94 45.36 13.84 14.73
CA ARG A 94 46.41 14.87 14.87
C ARG A 94 45.86 16.15 15.52
N GLY A 95 44.59 16.52 15.26
CA GLY A 95 43.92 17.64 15.92
C GLY A 95 43.46 17.36 17.36
N GLY A 96 43.01 16.13 17.67
CA GLY A 96 42.41 15.80 18.96
C GLY A 96 43.37 15.68 20.16
N ARG A 97 44.66 15.36 19.93
CA ARG A 97 45.63 15.18 21.04
C ARG A 97 45.97 16.47 21.80
N SER A 98 46.01 17.61 21.11
CA SER A 98 46.30 18.93 21.70
C SER A 98 45.10 19.49 22.48
N GLY A 99 43.88 19.32 21.94
CA GLY A 99 42.66 19.74 22.64
C GLY A 99 42.38 18.95 23.91
N TRP A 100 42.71 17.64 23.92
CA TRP A 100 42.49 16.76 25.07
C TRP A 100 43.39 17.06 26.27
N THR A 101 44.62 17.53 26.05
CA THR A 101 45.53 17.92 27.14
C THR A 101 45.09 19.22 27.80
N PHE A 102 44.60 20.18 27.01
CA PHE A 102 44.07 21.44 27.52
C PHE A 102 42.77 21.24 28.33
N THR A 103 41.83 20.44 27.83
CA THR A 103 40.57 20.17 28.54
C THR A 103 40.77 19.39 29.84
N LYS A 104 41.70 18.44 29.87
CA LYS A 104 42.08 17.73 31.11
C LYS A 104 42.66 18.68 32.15
N ALA A 105 43.59 19.55 31.75
CA ALA A 105 44.20 20.52 32.66
C ALA A 105 43.15 21.51 33.22
N PHE A 106 42.23 21.96 32.37
CA PHE A 106 41.14 22.86 32.76
C PHE A 106 40.15 22.23 33.74
N LEU A 107 39.71 20.98 33.49
CA LEU A 107 38.75 20.28 34.35
C LEU A 107 39.33 19.88 35.72
N ALA A 108 40.66 19.76 35.83
CA ALA A 108 41.35 19.42 37.06
C ALA A 108 41.61 20.64 37.98
N GLN A 109 41.34 21.88 37.51
CA GLN A 109 41.57 23.08 38.31
C GLN A 109 40.68 23.10 39.58
N PRO A 110 41.24 23.48 40.74
CA PRO A 110 40.47 23.58 41.97
C PRO A 110 39.61 24.86 41.99
N VAL A 111 38.41 24.73 42.55
CA VAL A 111 37.45 25.82 42.76
C VAL A 111 36.91 25.71 44.18
N TRP A 112 36.93 26.84 44.88
CA TRP A 112 36.46 26.95 46.27
C TRP A 112 35.05 27.50 46.28
N ILE A 113 34.12 26.75 46.87
CA ILE A 113 32.73 27.18 47.00
C ILE A 113 32.43 27.42 48.49
N PRO A 114 31.97 28.62 48.87
CA PRO A 114 31.53 28.88 50.23
C PRO A 114 30.27 28.09 50.54
N GLY A 115 30.32 27.23 51.54
CA GLY A 115 29.17 26.48 52.02
C GLY A 115 28.27 27.32 52.93
N ARG A 116 27.01 26.87 53.10
CA ARG A 116 25.96 27.54 53.89
C ARG A 116 26.35 27.82 55.36
N ASN A 117 27.31 27.07 55.92
CA ASN A 117 27.81 27.21 57.29
C ASN A 117 29.21 27.88 57.38
N ARG A 118 29.55 28.80 56.46
CA ARG A 118 30.87 29.50 56.41
C ARG A 118 32.10 28.60 56.28
N THR A 119 31.95 27.31 56.01
CA THR A 119 33.05 26.40 55.68
C THR A 119 33.27 26.36 54.17
N VAL A 120 34.52 26.49 53.73
CA VAL A 120 34.89 26.47 52.31
C VAL A 120 35.19 25.02 51.91
N LYS A 121 34.49 24.51 50.89
CA LYS A 121 34.77 23.19 50.31
C LYS A 121 35.40 23.35 48.93
N GLN A 122 36.45 22.58 48.69
CA GLN A 122 37.19 22.59 47.43
C GLN A 122 36.65 21.47 46.52
N TYR A 123 36.33 21.83 45.29
CA TYR A 123 35.91 20.92 44.23
C TYR A 123 36.76 21.16 42.99
N ASN A 124 36.87 20.15 42.11
CA ASN A 124 37.48 20.33 40.80
C ASN A 124 36.42 20.83 39.81
N ARG A 125 36.82 21.63 38.81
CA ARG A 125 35.88 22.15 37.78
C ARG A 125 35.08 21.04 37.10
N GLY A 126 35.71 19.88 36.85
CA GLY A 126 35.01 18.72 36.29
C GLY A 126 33.95 18.13 37.21
N THR A 127 34.19 18.09 38.52
CA THR A 127 33.18 17.60 39.49
C THR A 127 32.00 18.55 39.63
N LEU A 128 32.24 19.86 39.57
CA LEU A 128 31.16 20.85 39.56
C LEU A 128 30.34 20.79 38.29
N PHE A 129 31.01 20.68 37.15
CA PHE A 129 30.36 20.52 35.85
C PHE A 129 29.50 19.24 35.79
N ALA A 130 29.98 18.12 36.33
CA ALA A 130 29.18 16.89 36.42
C ALA A 130 27.95 17.06 37.34
N LEU A 131 28.10 17.73 38.48
CA LEU A 131 26.97 18.03 39.38
C LEU A 131 25.93 18.93 38.70
N ASP A 132 26.37 19.92 37.92
CA ASP A 132 25.47 20.81 37.18
C ASP A 132 24.77 20.07 36.02
N ILE A 133 25.45 19.18 35.31
CA ILE A 133 24.82 18.30 34.32
C ILE A 133 23.72 17.44 34.97
N VAL A 134 23.98 16.86 36.13
CA VAL A 134 22.98 16.02 36.84
C VAL A 134 21.79 16.86 37.32
N ARG A 135 22.03 18.07 37.84
CA ARG A 135 20.96 18.98 38.29
C ARG A 135 20.12 19.51 37.13
N PHE A 136 20.78 19.93 36.06
CA PHE A 136 20.09 20.43 34.86
C PHE A 136 19.37 19.30 34.13
N GLY A 137 20.05 18.16 33.96
CA GLY A 137 19.49 16.97 33.33
C GLY A 137 18.29 16.40 34.08
N SER A 138 18.32 16.37 35.42
CA SER A 138 17.17 15.92 36.22
C SER A 138 16.00 16.88 36.14
N THR A 139 16.25 18.19 36.18
CA THR A 139 15.19 19.21 36.03
C THR A 139 14.56 19.15 34.65
N PHE A 140 15.39 19.03 33.60
CA PHE A 140 14.93 18.83 32.23
C PHE A 140 14.12 17.54 32.07
N ALA A 141 14.58 16.43 32.65
CA ALA A 141 13.87 15.15 32.61
C ALA A 141 12.50 15.23 33.30
N CYS A 142 12.41 15.93 34.44
CA CYS A 142 11.14 16.16 35.14
C CYS A 142 10.16 17.00 34.29
N ILE A 143 10.64 18.10 33.71
CA ILE A 143 9.82 18.96 32.83
C ILE A 143 9.37 18.16 31.60
N PHE A 144 10.28 17.42 30.97
CA PHE A 144 9.98 16.58 29.81
C PHE A 144 8.93 15.52 30.16
N LEU A 145 9.09 14.81 31.28
CA LEU A 145 8.15 13.79 31.72
C LEU A 145 6.77 14.40 31.96
N PHE A 146 6.70 15.53 32.68
CA PHE A 146 5.45 16.26 32.91
C PHE A 146 4.77 16.67 31.59
N LEU A 147 5.51 17.30 30.68
CA LEU A 147 4.99 17.77 29.40
C LEU A 147 4.55 16.60 28.51
N PHE A 148 5.32 15.51 28.51
CA PHE A 148 5.03 14.28 27.77
C PHE A 148 3.73 13.65 28.26
N LEU A 149 3.54 13.52 29.58
CA LEU A 149 2.30 13.01 30.16
C LEU A 149 1.11 13.95 29.92
N ALA A 150 1.30 15.27 30.00
CA ALA A 150 0.25 16.25 29.76
C ALA A 150 -0.24 16.27 28.31
N LEU A 151 0.68 16.30 27.34
CA LEU A 151 0.35 16.33 25.90
C LEU A 151 -0.21 14.99 25.41
N ASN A 152 0.20 13.87 26.03
CA ASN A 152 -0.28 12.53 25.68
C ASN A 152 -1.33 12.01 26.68
N TYR A 153 -1.93 12.89 27.49
CA TYR A 153 -2.87 12.50 28.54
C TYR A 153 -4.07 11.72 28.00
N GLN A 154 -4.62 12.14 26.84
CA GLN A 154 -5.73 11.44 26.17
C GLN A 154 -5.42 9.96 25.90
N SER A 155 -4.26 9.67 25.30
CA SER A 155 -3.85 8.29 24.99
C SER A 155 -3.56 7.48 26.26
N PHE A 156 -2.96 8.11 27.27
CA PHE A 156 -2.66 7.45 28.55
C PHE A 156 -3.94 7.10 29.32
N TRP A 157 -4.93 8.00 29.31
CA TRP A 157 -6.21 7.78 29.99
C TRP A 157 -7.05 6.70 29.30
N GLN A 158 -7.01 6.60 27.97
CA GLN A 158 -7.66 5.51 27.22
C GLN A 158 -7.09 4.13 27.59
N ILE A 159 -5.76 4.03 27.71
CA ILE A 159 -5.09 2.79 28.10
C ILE A 159 -5.35 2.45 29.57
N MET A 160 -5.33 3.44 30.47
CA MET A 160 -5.59 3.22 31.89
C MET A 160 -7.04 2.79 32.16
N ARG A 161 -8.01 3.38 31.44
CA ARG A 161 -9.43 2.98 31.53
C ARG A 161 -9.64 1.52 31.12
N SER A 162 -8.88 1.02 30.14
CA SER A 162 -8.93 -0.38 29.71
C SER A 162 -8.48 -1.39 30.77
N LYS A 163 -7.76 -0.95 31.81
CA LYS A 163 -7.26 -1.79 32.90
C LYS A 163 -8.05 -1.68 34.21
N ILE A 164 -8.88 -0.65 34.37
CA ILE A 164 -9.63 -0.38 35.61
C ILE A 164 -11.06 -0.94 35.54
N ASP A 165 -11.64 -1.09 34.35
CA ASP A 165 -12.92 -1.80 34.14
C ASP A 165 -12.75 -2.91 33.09
N PRO A 166 -12.35 -4.14 33.47
CA PRO A 166 -12.48 -5.27 32.58
C PRO A 166 -13.97 -5.64 32.54
N LEU A 167 -14.62 -5.33 31.41
CA LEU A 167 -16.04 -5.56 31.09
C LEU A 167 -16.97 -4.37 31.39
N LYS A 168 -17.06 -3.48 30.40
CA LYS A 168 -18.33 -2.99 29.79
C LYS A 168 -17.98 -2.19 28.54
N PHE A 169 -17.71 -2.90 27.45
CA PHE A 169 -17.78 -2.34 26.10
C PHE A 169 -19.21 -2.54 25.60
N ASP A 170 -20.17 -1.86 26.23
CA ASP A 170 -21.48 -1.64 25.62
C ASP A 170 -21.35 -0.47 24.65
N SER A 171 -21.27 -0.83 23.37
CA SER A 171 -22.04 -0.23 22.27
C SER A 171 -22.67 1.14 22.55
N ALA A 172 -21.86 2.20 22.64
CA ALA A 172 -22.35 3.57 22.66
C ALA A 172 -21.42 4.45 21.81
N GLY A 173 -21.65 4.42 20.49
CA GLY A 173 -20.86 5.18 19.52
C GLY A 173 -21.35 5.08 18.08
N GLY A 174 -22.65 5.30 17.85
CA GLY A 174 -23.19 5.87 16.60
C GLY A 174 -23.07 5.08 15.28
N SER A 175 -23.95 4.11 15.06
CA SER A 175 -24.41 3.75 13.69
C SER A 175 -25.86 3.20 13.65
N SER A 176 -26.38 2.71 14.78
CA SER A 176 -27.65 1.97 14.83
C SER A 176 -28.89 2.76 14.39
N GLY A 177 -28.90 4.10 14.49
CA GLY A 177 -30.05 4.92 14.09
C GLY A 177 -30.23 5.05 12.57
N ILE A 178 -29.12 5.14 11.83
CA ILE A 178 -29.16 5.22 10.35
C ILE A 178 -29.45 3.82 9.80
N ASP A 179 -28.84 2.79 10.38
CA ASP A 179 -29.00 1.40 9.94
C ASP A 179 -30.44 0.89 10.14
N THR A 180 -31.10 1.28 11.23
CA THR A 180 -32.50 0.90 11.51
C THR A 180 -33.50 1.69 10.65
N ALA A 181 -33.29 2.99 10.46
CA ALA A 181 -34.14 3.81 9.61
C ALA A 181 -34.03 3.47 8.11
N LEU A 182 -32.82 3.13 7.64
CA LEU A 182 -32.59 2.67 6.28
C LEU A 182 -33.23 1.29 6.07
N ARG A 183 -33.11 0.38 7.03
CA ARG A 183 -33.72 -0.96 6.98
C ARG A 183 -35.24 -0.91 6.99
N GLU A 184 -35.85 -0.03 7.78
CA GLU A 184 -37.29 0.25 7.77
C GLU A 184 -37.77 0.83 6.44
N LYS A 185 -37.03 1.80 5.86
CA LYS A 185 -37.37 2.38 4.56
C LYS A 185 -37.21 1.40 3.41
N LEU A 186 -36.17 0.56 3.43
CA LEU A 186 -35.95 -0.48 2.42
C LEU A 186 -37.06 -1.55 2.47
N LYS A 187 -37.49 -1.98 3.65
CA LYS A 187 -38.60 -2.96 3.79
C LYS A 187 -39.94 -2.49 3.21
N ARG A 188 -40.14 -1.18 3.01
CA ARG A 188 -41.39 -0.61 2.47
C ARG A 188 -41.38 -0.42 0.95
N VAL A 189 -40.27 -0.70 0.27
CA VAL A 189 -40.21 -0.60 -1.20
C VAL A 189 -40.72 -1.91 -1.82
N PRO A 190 -41.85 -1.89 -2.56
CA PRO A 190 -42.49 -3.10 -3.08
C PRO A 190 -41.64 -3.89 -4.10
N GLY A 191 -40.58 -3.28 -4.67
CA GLY A 191 -39.61 -3.94 -5.55
C GLY A 191 -38.66 -4.93 -4.86
N LEU A 192 -38.65 -5.01 -3.53
CA LEU A 192 -37.77 -5.90 -2.77
C LEU A 192 -38.34 -7.30 -2.50
N ALA A 193 -39.64 -7.49 -2.73
CA ALA A 193 -40.30 -8.78 -2.53
C ALA A 193 -40.01 -9.81 -3.65
N VAL A 194 -39.33 -9.40 -4.72
CA VAL A 194 -38.99 -10.26 -5.88
C VAL A 194 -37.57 -10.85 -5.78
N SER A 195 -36.76 -10.40 -4.82
CA SER A 195 -35.42 -10.97 -4.60
C SER A 195 -35.53 -12.20 -3.69
N GLY A 196 -35.60 -13.38 -4.32
CA GLY A 196 -35.69 -14.66 -3.65
C GLY A 196 -34.61 -14.87 -2.57
N THR A 197 -35.08 -15.25 -1.39
CA THR A 197 -34.49 -16.11 -0.34
C THR A 197 -33.06 -15.93 0.17
N ASP A 198 -32.12 -15.30 -0.54
CA ASP A 198 -30.71 -15.22 -0.11
C ASP A 198 -30.22 -13.80 0.24
N GLY A 199 -31.09 -12.79 0.13
CA GLY A 199 -30.91 -11.50 0.81
C GLY A 199 -29.70 -10.64 0.42
N ASP A 200 -28.93 -11.00 -0.61
CA ASP A 200 -27.73 -10.26 -1.00
C ASP A 200 -28.01 -9.16 -2.03
N LEU A 201 -28.76 -8.15 -1.61
CA LEU A 201 -29.01 -6.92 -2.37
C LEU A 201 -27.73 -6.16 -2.69
N LEU A 202 -26.67 -6.39 -1.92
CA LEU A 202 -25.38 -5.72 -2.10
C LEU A 202 -24.68 -6.18 -3.38
N SER A 203 -24.96 -7.39 -3.86
CA SER A 203 -24.46 -7.90 -5.15
C SER A 203 -25.06 -7.22 -6.38
N PHE A 204 -26.24 -6.60 -6.24
CA PHE A 204 -26.94 -5.90 -7.32
C PHE A 204 -26.69 -4.39 -7.34
N LEU A 205 -26.18 -3.83 -6.24
CA LEU A 205 -25.72 -2.45 -6.25
C LEU A 205 -24.45 -2.36 -7.09
N PRO A 206 -24.29 -1.34 -7.94
CA PRO A 206 -23.00 -1.07 -8.54
C PRO A 206 -21.97 -0.99 -7.42
N GLU A 207 -20.79 -1.59 -7.60
CA GLU A 207 -19.66 -1.46 -6.67
C GLU A 207 -19.25 0.02 -6.69
N VAL A 208 -19.93 0.86 -5.92
CA VAL A 208 -19.65 2.28 -5.83
C VAL A 208 -18.35 2.40 -5.06
N GLY A 209 -17.26 2.49 -5.83
CA GLY A 209 -15.97 2.84 -5.28
C GLY A 209 -16.05 4.15 -4.51
N PRO A 210 -15.15 4.39 -3.53
CA PRO A 210 -15.02 5.70 -2.90
C PRO A 210 -14.96 6.79 -3.98
N PRO A 211 -15.62 7.94 -3.78
CA PRO A 211 -15.65 9.00 -4.80
C PRO A 211 -14.26 9.54 -5.14
N ASP A 212 -13.29 9.39 -4.22
CA ASP A 212 -11.93 9.85 -4.38
C ASP A 212 -10.99 8.75 -4.87
N ASN A 213 -10.06 9.14 -5.75
CA ASN A 213 -8.96 8.28 -6.18
C ASN A 213 -8.08 7.89 -5.00
N ARG A 214 -7.75 6.61 -4.86
CA ARG A 214 -6.94 6.10 -3.74
C ARG A 214 -6.29 4.76 -4.03
N ILE A 215 -5.25 4.46 -3.25
CA ILE A 215 -4.61 3.15 -3.19
C ILE A 215 -4.90 2.49 -1.85
N ILE A 216 -5.23 1.20 -1.88
CA ILE A 216 -5.44 0.37 -0.70
C ILE A 216 -4.47 -0.80 -0.73
N ILE A 217 -3.62 -0.90 0.28
CA ILE A 217 -2.63 -1.98 0.45
C ILE A 217 -2.91 -2.68 1.79
N PRO A 218 -3.78 -3.72 1.82
CA PRO A 218 -4.23 -4.33 3.06
C PRO A 218 -3.13 -4.93 3.92
N LYS A 219 -2.14 -5.58 3.31
CA LYS A 219 -0.99 -6.15 4.05
C LYS A 219 -0.24 -5.10 4.88
N LEU A 220 -0.25 -3.84 4.43
CA LEU A 220 0.38 -2.73 5.13
C LEU A 220 -0.61 -1.91 5.98
N ASN A 221 -1.91 -2.24 5.94
CA ASN A 221 -3.00 -1.46 6.49
C ASN A 221 -3.00 0.00 5.98
N LEU A 222 -2.81 0.18 4.66
CA LEU A 222 -2.81 1.49 4.01
C LEU A 222 -4.08 1.71 3.21
N ASN A 223 -4.69 2.88 3.40
CA ASN A 223 -5.79 3.43 2.59
C ASN A 223 -5.48 4.91 2.39
N VAL A 224 -5.01 5.29 1.21
CA VAL A 224 -4.31 6.56 0.98
C VAL A 224 -4.84 7.23 -0.30
N PRO A 225 -5.11 8.55 -0.29
CA PRO A 225 -5.45 9.29 -1.51
C PRO A 225 -4.39 9.15 -2.59
N LEU A 226 -4.84 9.03 -3.84
CA LEU A 226 -4.02 9.05 -5.04
C LEU A 226 -4.20 10.40 -5.72
N VAL A 227 -3.17 11.23 -5.61
CA VAL A 227 -3.14 12.60 -6.14
C VAL A 227 -2.51 12.59 -7.53
N THR A 228 -3.13 13.30 -8.48
CA THR A 228 -2.59 13.47 -9.83
C THR A 228 -2.27 14.95 -10.05
N PRO A 229 -0.98 15.34 -10.13
CA PRO A 229 -0.60 16.72 -10.40
C PRO A 229 -0.99 17.14 -11.82
N SER A 230 -0.98 18.45 -12.07
CA SER A 230 -1.27 19.02 -13.39
C SER A 230 -0.22 18.58 -14.42
N TYR A 231 -0.67 18.31 -15.64
CA TYR A 231 0.22 18.00 -16.77
C TYR A 231 0.78 19.27 -17.44
N ALA A 232 0.33 20.46 -17.04
CA ALA A 232 0.68 21.72 -17.71
C ALA A 232 2.19 21.99 -17.73
N SER A 233 2.88 21.73 -16.61
CA SER A 233 4.33 21.92 -16.47
C SER A 233 5.11 20.90 -17.30
N LEU A 234 4.61 19.66 -17.36
CA LEU A 234 5.19 18.59 -18.17
C LEU A 234 5.10 18.90 -19.67
N LEU A 235 3.94 19.40 -20.13
CA LEU A 235 3.72 19.79 -21.53
C LEU A 235 4.60 20.97 -21.97
N LYS A 236 5.06 21.80 -21.02
CA LYS A 236 5.99 22.91 -21.27
C LYS A 236 7.45 22.50 -21.12
N GLU A 237 7.73 21.24 -20.81
CA GLU A 237 9.07 20.72 -20.50
C GLU A 237 9.78 21.49 -19.36
N ASP A 238 9.01 22.08 -18.45
CA ASP A 238 9.53 22.76 -17.26
C ASP A 238 9.78 21.73 -16.14
N TRP A 239 10.92 21.05 -16.23
CA TRP A 239 11.30 20.00 -15.28
C TRP A 239 11.40 20.47 -13.84
N THR A 240 11.75 21.75 -13.62
CA THR A 240 11.84 22.32 -12.27
C THR A 240 10.45 22.44 -11.67
N GLN A 241 9.49 22.95 -12.44
CA GLN A 241 8.11 23.06 -11.99
C GLN A 241 7.45 21.69 -11.84
N VAL A 242 7.73 20.73 -12.73
CA VAL A 242 7.23 19.35 -12.60
C VAL A 242 7.65 18.73 -11.27
N GLU A 243 8.91 18.87 -10.87
CA GLU A 243 9.38 18.38 -9.57
C GLU A 243 8.64 19.07 -8.42
N GLN A 244 8.46 20.39 -8.47
CA GLN A 244 7.71 21.12 -7.45
C GLN A 244 6.25 20.67 -7.35
N ASP A 245 5.59 20.44 -8.49
CA ASP A 245 4.21 19.98 -8.55
C ASP A 245 4.08 18.57 -7.93
N ILE A 246 5.04 17.68 -8.19
CA ILE A 246 5.10 16.34 -7.57
C ILE A 246 5.33 16.45 -6.05
N GLN A 247 6.28 17.27 -5.61
CA GLN A 247 6.54 17.48 -4.18
C GLN A 247 5.34 18.09 -3.44
N ALA A 248 4.60 18.98 -4.09
CA ALA A 248 3.35 19.52 -3.55
C ALA A 248 2.28 18.43 -3.45
N ALA A 249 2.11 17.62 -4.49
CA ALA A 249 1.12 16.55 -4.52
C ALA A 249 1.40 15.45 -3.47
N LEU A 250 2.67 15.14 -3.19
CA LEU A 250 3.08 14.20 -2.14
C LEU A 250 2.66 14.62 -0.72
N GLN A 251 2.33 15.90 -0.50
CA GLN A 251 1.79 16.36 0.79
C GLN A 251 0.36 15.87 1.03
N GLY A 252 -0.37 15.55 -0.04
CA GLY A 252 -1.79 15.14 -0.03
C GLY A 252 -2.03 13.64 -0.19
N GLY A 253 -1.00 12.84 -0.48
CA GLY A 253 -1.13 11.39 -0.64
C GLY A 253 0.03 10.75 -1.40
N VAL A 254 -0.25 9.64 -2.06
CA VAL A 254 0.64 9.08 -3.08
C VAL A 254 0.37 9.75 -4.41
N VAL A 255 1.38 9.83 -5.26
CA VAL A 255 1.29 10.59 -6.51
C VAL A 255 1.28 9.66 -7.70
N HIS A 256 0.26 9.77 -8.55
CA HIS A 256 0.29 9.23 -9.91
C HIS A 256 1.25 10.10 -10.73
N TYR A 257 2.35 9.50 -11.18
CA TYR A 257 3.40 10.24 -11.87
C TYR A 257 2.89 10.76 -13.23
N PRO A 258 2.95 12.08 -13.47
CA PRO A 258 2.40 12.67 -14.68
C PRO A 258 3.12 12.15 -15.94
N GLY A 259 2.35 11.86 -16.98
CA GLY A 259 2.82 11.27 -18.24
C GLY A 259 2.81 9.74 -18.28
N THR A 260 2.44 9.06 -17.19
CA THR A 260 2.35 7.59 -17.14
C THR A 260 0.91 7.10 -17.34
N ALA A 261 0.74 5.85 -17.75
CA ALA A 261 -0.58 5.26 -18.01
C ALA A 261 -1.51 5.40 -16.79
N ARG A 262 -2.81 5.54 -17.03
CA ARG A 262 -3.82 5.48 -15.96
C ARG A 262 -4.13 4.02 -15.60
N PRO A 263 -4.70 3.73 -14.41
CA PRO A 263 -5.18 2.40 -14.09
C PRO A 263 -6.12 1.87 -15.19
N GLY A 264 -5.92 0.62 -15.61
CA GLY A 264 -6.69 0.01 -16.69
C GLY A 264 -6.21 0.30 -18.12
N GLN A 265 -5.26 1.22 -18.31
CA GLN A 265 -4.70 1.52 -19.63
C GLN A 265 -3.47 0.65 -19.94
N ALA A 266 -3.20 0.45 -21.23
CA ALA A 266 -1.94 -0.14 -21.66
C ALA A 266 -0.78 0.80 -21.28
N GLY A 267 0.30 0.22 -20.76
CA GLY A 267 1.45 0.93 -20.23
C GLY A 267 1.71 0.62 -18.76
N ASN A 268 2.44 1.52 -18.12
CA ASN A 268 2.87 1.40 -16.74
C ASN A 268 2.27 2.53 -15.91
N PHE A 269 1.27 2.20 -15.08
CA PHE A 269 0.71 3.11 -14.09
C PHE A 269 1.72 3.31 -12.94
N PHE A 270 2.39 4.45 -12.93
CA PHE A 270 3.48 4.69 -11.99
C PHE A 270 3.02 5.54 -10.80
N VAL A 271 3.29 5.06 -9.59
CA VAL A 271 2.93 5.73 -8.34
C VAL A 271 4.15 5.89 -7.45
N THR A 272 4.35 7.10 -6.94
CA THR A 272 5.43 7.41 -6.00
C THR A 272 4.87 7.90 -4.66
N GLY A 273 5.58 7.60 -3.57
CA GLY A 273 5.23 8.02 -2.23
C GLY A 273 6.45 8.13 -1.33
N HIS A 274 6.39 8.98 -0.31
CA HIS A 274 7.50 9.16 0.63
C HIS A 274 7.73 7.91 1.50
N SER A 275 8.98 7.44 1.59
CA SER A 275 9.38 6.46 2.62
C SER A 275 9.67 7.13 3.96
N SER A 276 10.15 8.37 3.92
CA SER A 276 10.39 9.23 5.07
C SER A 276 10.58 10.66 4.60
N TYR A 277 10.13 11.63 5.39
CA TYR A 277 10.36 13.04 5.14
C TYR A 277 10.53 13.80 6.46
N TYR A 278 11.02 15.04 6.38
CA TYR A 278 11.31 15.83 7.57
C TYR A 278 10.06 16.02 8.44
N PRO A 279 10.15 15.78 9.77
CA PRO A 279 8.99 15.93 10.66
C PRO A 279 8.34 17.31 10.61
N TRP A 280 9.12 18.37 10.37
CA TRP A 280 8.66 19.76 10.27
C TRP A 280 8.11 20.16 8.90
N ALA A 281 8.25 19.32 7.87
CA ALA A 281 7.70 19.63 6.55
C ALA A 281 6.15 19.62 6.58
N PRO A 282 5.46 20.30 5.64
CA PRO A 282 4.00 20.20 5.53
C PRO A 282 3.54 18.80 5.05
N GLY A 283 2.24 18.49 5.22
CA GLY A 283 1.60 17.27 4.74
C GLY A 283 1.53 16.11 5.74
N ASN A 284 0.55 15.23 5.55
CA ASN A 284 0.28 14.10 6.46
C ASN A 284 0.92 12.77 5.99
N TYR A 285 1.47 12.73 4.77
CA TYR A 285 1.88 11.49 4.09
C TYR A 285 3.41 11.31 3.99
N LYS A 286 4.16 11.88 4.94
CA LYS A 286 5.63 11.90 4.99
C LYS A 286 6.29 10.51 5.03
N THR A 287 5.58 9.49 5.47
CA THR A 287 6.07 8.13 5.67
C THR A 287 5.14 7.09 5.04
N VAL A 288 4.29 7.51 4.10
CA VAL A 288 3.21 6.70 3.55
C VAL A 288 3.67 5.36 2.97
N PHE A 289 4.85 5.34 2.34
CA PHE A 289 5.48 4.16 1.77
C PHE A 289 6.71 3.69 2.57
N ALA A 290 6.87 4.10 3.83
CA ALA A 290 7.95 3.63 4.70
C ALA A 290 8.00 2.09 4.79
N ARG A 291 6.82 1.47 4.81
CA ARG A 291 6.64 0.02 4.92
C ARG A 291 6.51 -0.70 3.58
N LEU A 292 6.71 -0.02 2.45
CA LEU A 292 6.57 -0.61 1.13
C LEU A 292 7.52 -1.81 0.92
N HIS A 293 8.68 -1.79 1.56
CA HIS A 293 9.64 -2.91 1.57
C HIS A 293 9.10 -4.22 2.18
N GLN A 294 7.97 -4.19 2.89
CA GLN A 294 7.34 -5.38 3.46
C GLN A 294 6.48 -6.15 2.43
N LEU A 295 6.11 -5.50 1.31
CA LEU A 295 5.47 -6.21 0.20
C LEU A 295 6.46 -7.14 -0.49
N GLN A 296 5.94 -8.26 -0.96
CA GLN A 296 6.63 -9.35 -1.64
C GLN A 296 5.90 -9.68 -2.94
N VAL A 297 6.58 -10.43 -3.81
CA VAL A 297 5.96 -11.01 -5.01
C VAL A 297 4.77 -11.88 -4.59
N GLY A 298 3.64 -11.71 -5.28
CA GLY A 298 2.36 -12.35 -4.98
C GLY A 298 1.43 -11.55 -4.07
N ASP A 299 1.91 -10.49 -3.41
CA ASP A 299 1.03 -9.62 -2.63
C ASP A 299 0.14 -8.77 -3.53
N GLU A 300 -1.02 -8.38 -3.01
CA GLU A 300 -2.04 -7.66 -3.78
C GLU A 300 -2.37 -6.29 -3.17
N TYR A 301 -2.81 -5.40 -4.05
CA TYR A 301 -3.35 -4.11 -3.68
C TYR A 301 -4.43 -3.66 -4.68
N TRP A 302 -5.21 -2.68 -4.25
CA TRP A 302 -6.31 -2.12 -5.03
C TRP A 302 -6.07 -0.65 -5.31
N VAL A 303 -6.47 -0.21 -6.50
CA VAL A 303 -6.48 1.19 -6.89
C VAL A 303 -7.91 1.54 -7.29
N TYR A 304 -8.46 2.55 -6.63
CA TYR A 304 -9.71 3.18 -7.03
C TYR A 304 -9.38 4.42 -7.84
N PHE A 305 -9.87 4.48 -9.07
CA PHE A 305 -9.60 5.59 -9.98
C PHE A 305 -10.83 5.92 -10.81
N SER A 306 -11.30 7.16 -10.74
CA SER A 306 -12.50 7.62 -11.46
C SER A 306 -13.75 6.74 -11.23
N GLY A 307 -13.88 6.18 -10.02
CA GLY A 307 -14.98 5.30 -9.63
C GLY A 307 -14.79 3.82 -9.96
N ASP A 308 -13.79 3.48 -10.78
CA ASP A 308 -13.46 2.08 -11.12
C ASP A 308 -12.47 1.49 -10.11
N LYS A 309 -12.59 0.18 -9.87
CA LYS A 309 -11.72 -0.60 -8.98
C LYS A 309 -10.78 -1.48 -9.80
N HIS A 310 -9.48 -1.32 -9.57
CA HIS A 310 -8.43 -2.08 -10.23
C HIS A 310 -7.66 -2.92 -9.21
N ARG A 311 -7.44 -4.20 -9.51
CA ARG A 311 -6.67 -5.13 -8.66
C ARG A 311 -5.30 -5.36 -9.29
N TYR A 312 -4.26 -5.30 -8.47
CA TYR A 312 -2.88 -5.54 -8.91
C TYR A 312 -2.21 -6.58 -8.02
N THR A 313 -1.39 -7.42 -8.65
CA THR A 313 -0.56 -8.42 -7.96
C THR A 313 0.91 -8.12 -8.25
N VAL A 314 1.73 -8.05 -7.20
CA VAL A 314 3.17 -7.78 -7.32
C VAL A 314 3.85 -8.96 -8.02
N ILE A 315 4.59 -8.69 -9.10
CA ILE A 315 5.32 -9.70 -9.88
C ILE A 315 6.84 -9.55 -9.77
N GLU A 316 7.33 -8.35 -9.45
CA GLU A 316 8.77 -8.08 -9.34
C GLU A 316 9.05 -7.07 -8.20
N LYS A 317 10.18 -7.26 -7.53
CA LYS A 317 10.71 -6.33 -6.52
C LYS A 317 12.20 -6.12 -6.75
N LYS A 318 12.63 -4.88 -6.91
CA LYS A 318 14.04 -4.53 -7.13
C LYS A 318 14.41 -3.19 -6.52
N GLU A 319 15.71 -2.96 -6.38
CA GLU A 319 16.27 -1.65 -6.02
C GLU A 319 17.11 -1.09 -7.17
N VAL A 320 16.89 0.18 -7.49
CA VAL A 320 17.59 0.88 -8.58
C VAL A 320 18.23 2.17 -8.08
N LYS A 321 19.10 2.77 -8.92
CA LYS A 321 19.66 4.10 -8.65
C LYS A 321 18.58 5.17 -8.85
N PRO A 322 18.65 6.32 -8.14
CA PRO A 322 17.71 7.43 -8.36
C PRO A 322 17.71 7.97 -9.80
N SER A 323 18.82 7.82 -10.52
CA SER A 323 18.98 8.26 -11.92
C SER A 323 18.47 7.24 -12.94
N ASP A 324 17.96 6.10 -12.51
CA ASP A 324 17.48 5.04 -13.40
C ASP A 324 16.05 5.36 -13.86
N ILE A 325 15.93 5.91 -15.07
CA ILE A 325 14.66 6.35 -15.64
C ILE A 325 13.88 5.22 -16.32
N THR A 326 14.49 4.05 -16.55
CA THR A 326 13.82 2.95 -17.28
C THR A 326 12.63 2.38 -16.49
N VAL A 327 12.54 2.69 -15.20
CA VAL A 327 11.37 2.34 -14.36
C VAL A 327 10.09 3.06 -14.77
N LEU A 328 10.20 4.14 -15.56
CA LEU A 328 9.07 4.91 -16.10
C LEU A 328 8.62 4.42 -17.50
N ASP A 329 9.31 3.45 -18.09
CA ASP A 329 9.01 2.92 -19.42
C ASP A 329 7.52 2.53 -19.52
N GLN A 330 6.92 2.82 -20.68
CA GLN A 330 5.51 2.60 -20.96
C GLN A 330 5.34 1.45 -21.98
N PRO A 331 5.42 0.19 -21.56
CA PRO A 331 5.26 -0.95 -22.47
C PRO A 331 3.82 -0.99 -23.01
N THR A 332 3.67 -0.83 -24.33
CA THR A 332 2.36 -0.74 -24.98
C THR A 332 1.60 -2.07 -25.05
N ALA A 333 2.26 -3.19 -24.75
CA ALA A 333 1.70 -4.54 -24.81
C ALA A 333 1.27 -5.10 -23.43
N GLN A 334 1.40 -4.32 -22.36
CA GLN A 334 1.15 -4.77 -20.99
C GLN A 334 0.32 -3.76 -20.19
N ARG A 335 -0.33 -4.22 -19.12
CA ARG A 335 -1.01 -3.40 -18.12
C ARG A 335 -0.32 -3.63 -16.79
N ILE A 336 0.68 -2.81 -16.51
CA ILE A 336 1.47 -2.92 -15.29
C ILE A 336 1.31 -1.67 -14.45
N ALA A 337 1.63 -1.82 -13.17
CA ALA A 337 1.73 -0.72 -12.25
C ALA A 337 3.06 -0.80 -11.50
N THR A 338 3.66 0.35 -11.26
CA THR A 338 4.91 0.46 -10.50
C THR A 338 4.69 1.29 -9.26
N LEU A 339 4.98 0.72 -8.08
CA LEU A 339 5.05 1.48 -6.83
C LEU A 339 6.51 1.77 -6.52
N MET A 340 6.83 3.04 -6.25
CA MET A 340 8.18 3.51 -6.02
C MET A 340 8.30 4.29 -4.70
N THR A 341 9.40 4.07 -3.99
CA THR A 341 9.78 4.90 -2.84
C THR A 341 11.30 4.94 -2.64
N CYS A 342 11.80 5.85 -1.79
CA CYS A 342 13.22 5.91 -1.44
C CYS A 342 13.61 4.78 -0.48
N THR A 343 14.79 4.19 -0.67
CA THR A 343 15.32 3.11 0.19
C THR A 343 16.82 3.27 0.43
N PRO A 344 17.37 2.86 1.59
CA PRO A 344 16.67 2.51 2.83
C PRO A 344 15.81 3.64 3.41
N VAL A 345 14.84 3.30 4.27
CA VAL A 345 13.98 4.28 4.97
C VAL A 345 14.86 5.30 5.70
N GLY A 346 14.54 6.60 5.59
CA GLY A 346 15.37 7.68 6.13
C GLY A 346 16.47 8.18 5.19
N THR A 347 16.66 7.54 4.02
CA THR A 347 17.69 7.91 3.04
C THR A 347 17.09 8.09 1.65
N THR A 348 17.86 8.67 0.73
CA THR A 348 17.49 8.84 -0.68
C THR A 348 18.47 8.14 -1.63
N LEU A 349 19.29 7.21 -1.11
CA LEU A 349 20.40 6.57 -1.82
C LEU A 349 19.95 5.72 -3.01
N ARG A 350 18.83 5.02 -2.86
CA ARG A 350 18.26 4.12 -3.86
C ARG A 350 16.75 4.32 -3.96
N ARG A 351 16.15 3.67 -4.94
CA ARG A 351 14.70 3.56 -5.10
C ARG A 351 14.28 2.11 -5.02
N LEU A 352 13.35 1.81 -4.14
CA LEU A 352 12.65 0.53 -4.12
C LEU A 352 11.55 0.59 -5.16
N ILE A 353 11.50 -0.43 -6.02
CA ILE A 353 10.57 -0.56 -7.13
C ILE A 353 9.81 -1.87 -6.96
N LEU A 354 8.48 -1.79 -6.95
CA LEU A 354 7.58 -2.94 -7.04
C LEU A 354 6.82 -2.85 -8.35
N VAL A 355 7.03 -3.82 -9.24
CA VAL A 355 6.27 -3.95 -10.48
C VAL A 355 5.16 -4.95 -10.26
N SER A 356 3.97 -4.59 -10.69
CA SER A 356 2.75 -5.35 -10.46
C SER A 356 1.97 -5.46 -11.77
N GLN A 357 1.28 -6.58 -11.94
CA GLN A 357 0.40 -6.81 -13.09
C GLN A 357 -1.05 -6.57 -12.68
N GLU A 358 -1.83 -5.96 -13.57
CA GLU A 358 -3.27 -5.84 -13.36
C GLU A 358 -3.96 -7.19 -13.57
N VAL A 359 -4.79 -7.58 -12.62
CA VAL A 359 -5.51 -8.85 -12.62
C VAL A 359 -7.01 -8.63 -12.51
N ASP A 360 -7.77 -9.59 -13.01
CA ASP A 360 -9.22 -9.61 -12.88
C ASP A 360 -9.60 -9.63 -11.39
N PRO A 361 -10.52 -8.75 -10.93
CA PRO A 361 -10.92 -8.71 -9.53
C PRO A 361 -11.49 -10.02 -9.00
N ILE A 362 -12.17 -10.81 -9.85
CA ILE A 362 -12.85 -12.06 -9.49
C ILE A 362 -11.93 -13.27 -9.72
N THR A 363 -11.40 -13.41 -10.93
CA THR A 363 -10.66 -14.63 -11.32
C THR A 363 -9.19 -14.58 -10.92
N GLY A 364 -8.63 -13.40 -10.65
CA GLY A 364 -7.21 -13.21 -10.37
C GLY A 364 -6.30 -13.46 -11.58
N VAL A 365 -6.88 -13.68 -12.76
CA VAL A 365 -6.13 -13.86 -14.01
C VAL A 365 -5.64 -12.51 -14.52
N ALA A 366 -4.41 -12.46 -15.03
CA ALA A 366 -3.84 -11.26 -15.63
C ALA A 366 -4.70 -10.75 -16.79
N LEU A 367 -5.08 -9.46 -16.74
CA LEU A 367 -5.89 -8.84 -17.77
C LEU A 367 -5.04 -8.45 -18.98
N LYS A 368 -5.53 -8.73 -20.19
CA LYS A 368 -4.95 -8.22 -21.43
C LYS A 368 -5.44 -6.80 -21.71
N ILE A 369 -4.85 -6.18 -22.73
CA ILE A 369 -5.23 -4.85 -23.20
C ILE A 369 -6.66 -4.89 -23.74
N GLY A 370 -7.50 -3.97 -23.26
CA GLY A 370 -8.90 -3.85 -23.67
C GLY A 370 -9.86 -4.79 -22.94
N GLU A 371 -9.36 -5.77 -22.18
CA GLU A 371 -10.20 -6.61 -21.32
C GLU A 371 -10.67 -5.80 -20.10
N LYS A 372 -11.98 -5.79 -19.82
CA LYS A 372 -12.49 -5.38 -18.52
C LYS A 372 -12.65 -6.63 -17.68
N GLY A 373 -12.43 -6.51 -16.36
CA GLY A 373 -12.67 -7.64 -15.46
C GLY A 373 -14.08 -8.17 -15.67
N GLU A 374 -14.24 -9.50 -15.65
CA GLU A 374 -15.54 -10.13 -15.80
C GLU A 374 -16.44 -9.59 -14.68
N ARG A 375 -17.42 -8.76 -15.06
CA ARG A 375 -18.61 -8.59 -14.22
C ARG A 375 -19.37 -9.89 -14.41
N ILE A 376 -19.55 -10.68 -13.35
CA ILE A 376 -20.67 -11.61 -13.37
C ILE A 376 -21.88 -10.70 -13.58
N ALA A 377 -22.41 -10.70 -14.80
CA ALA A 377 -23.75 -10.21 -14.99
C ALA A 377 -24.57 -11.12 -14.08
N SER A 378 -24.98 -10.63 -12.91
CA SER A 378 -26.12 -11.20 -12.22
C SER A 378 -27.14 -11.44 -13.31
N PRO A 379 -27.60 -12.69 -13.53
CA PRO A 379 -28.41 -13.00 -14.68
C PRO A 379 -29.49 -11.94 -14.72
N VAL A 380 -29.51 -11.13 -15.79
CA VAL A 380 -30.54 -10.11 -15.95
C VAL A 380 -31.81 -10.90 -16.08
N GLN A 381 -32.44 -11.20 -14.94
CA GLN A 381 -33.74 -11.79 -14.89
C GLN A 381 -34.63 -10.68 -15.41
N ARG A 382 -34.92 -10.77 -16.71
CA ARG A 382 -35.84 -9.87 -17.38
C ARG A 382 -37.17 -10.07 -16.66
N VAL A 383 -37.48 -9.19 -15.72
CA VAL A 383 -38.80 -9.17 -15.10
C VAL A 383 -39.75 -8.80 -16.23
N PRO A 384 -40.72 -9.67 -16.58
CA PRO A 384 -41.72 -9.32 -17.59
C PRO A 384 -42.42 -8.04 -17.13
N LEU A 385 -42.62 -7.09 -18.04
CA LEU A 385 -43.31 -5.84 -17.72
C LEU A 385 -44.74 -6.09 -17.19
N GLU A 386 -45.33 -7.25 -17.53
CA GLU A 386 -46.63 -7.67 -17.00
C GLU A 386 -46.62 -8.09 -15.51
N ALA A 387 -45.45 -8.27 -14.90
CA ALA A 387 -45.32 -8.65 -13.48
C ALA A 387 -45.19 -7.44 -12.53
N LEU A 388 -45.16 -6.22 -13.07
CA LEU A 388 -45.21 -5.01 -12.27
C LEU A 388 -46.68 -4.66 -12.01
N PRO A 389 -47.13 -4.52 -10.75
CA PRO A 389 -48.46 -3.98 -10.48
C PRO A 389 -48.51 -2.52 -10.98
N ILE A 390 -49.52 -2.21 -11.79
CA ILE A 390 -49.84 -0.85 -12.24
C ILE A 390 -50.24 0.01 -11.05
#